data_AF-A0A972TF62-F1
#
_entry.id   AF-A0A972TF62-F1
#
_cell.length_a   1.000
_cell.length_b   1.000
_cell.length_c   1.000
_cell.angle_alpha   90.00
_cell.angle_beta   90.00
_cell.angle_gamma   90.00
#
_symmetry.space_group_name_H-M   'P 1'
#
loop_
_entity.id
_entity.type
_entity.pdbx_description
1 polymer ?
#
loop_
_entity_poly.entity_id
_entity_poly.type
_entity_poly.pdbx_seq_one_letter_code
_entity_poly.pdbx_strand_id
1 'polypeptide(L)'
;MKNVSNKNAGWSVEHCEAFKGSNTYGQHEHNGVYKAYSYGSHFPIYAFKEGRWYRNTDKYSPSTSKHQGQLKPFASEFIGLDTAGMKAL
;
A
#
# COMPACT_ATOMS: atom_id res chain seq x y z
N MET A 1 -7.07 6.42 13.93
CA MET A 1 -6.54 5.37 13.02
C MET A 1 -6.95 4.01 13.57
N LYS A 2 -7.55 3.15 12.73
CA LYS A 2 -8.11 1.86 13.17
C LYS A 2 -7.03 0.77 13.19
N ASN A 3 -7.00 -0.05 14.23
CA ASN A 3 -6.15 -1.24 14.26
C ASN A 3 -6.79 -2.36 13.45
N VAL A 4 -6.06 -2.91 12.48
CA VAL A 4 -6.56 -3.94 11.56
C VAL A 4 -5.50 -5.02 11.40
N SER A 5 -5.87 -6.29 11.47
CA SER A 5 -4.91 -7.37 11.19
C SER A 5 -4.43 -7.28 9.73
N ASN A 6 -3.16 -7.59 9.46
CA ASN A 6 -2.62 -7.50 8.10
C ASN A 6 -3.47 -8.27 7.06
N LYS A 7 -4.09 -9.38 7.49
CA LYS A 7 -4.96 -10.24 6.66
C LYS A 7 -6.24 -9.54 6.19
N ASN A 8 -6.76 -8.62 7.00
CA ASN A 8 -8.02 -7.91 6.75
C ASN A 8 -7.79 -6.47 6.28
N ALA A 9 -6.53 -6.05 6.17
CA ALA A 9 -6.18 -4.68 5.80
C ALA A 9 -6.41 -4.39 4.31
N GLY A 10 -6.59 -5.41 3.46
CA GLY A 10 -6.94 -5.24 2.05
C GLY A 10 -8.19 -4.39 1.84
N TRP A 11 -9.24 -4.57 2.67
CA TRP A 11 -10.46 -3.76 2.59
C TRP A 11 -10.20 -2.28 2.88
N SER A 12 -9.35 -1.98 3.87
CA SER A 12 -8.95 -0.60 4.15
C SER A 12 -8.12 0.00 3.02
N VAL A 13 -7.23 -0.78 2.39
CA VAL A 13 -6.49 -0.33 1.20
C VAL A 13 -7.45 -0.03 0.06
N GLU A 14 -8.38 -0.92 -0.24
CA GLU A 14 -9.37 -0.76 -1.30
C GLU A 14 -10.19 0.52 -1.17
N HIS A 15 -10.60 0.88 0.06
CA HIS A 15 -11.38 2.09 0.35
C HIS A 15 -10.51 3.31 0.68
N CYS A 16 -9.19 3.20 0.55
CA CYS A 16 -8.23 4.23 0.95
C CYS A 16 -8.44 4.70 2.41
N GLU A 17 -8.83 3.80 3.32
CA GLU A 17 -8.97 4.12 4.74
C GLU A 17 -7.64 3.99 5.48
N ALA A 18 -7.33 4.97 6.33
CA ALA A 18 -6.14 4.90 7.16
C ALA A 18 -6.24 3.77 8.21
N PHE A 19 -5.27 2.86 8.22
CA PHE A 19 -5.25 1.69 9.10
C PHE A 19 -3.86 1.42 9.65
N LYS A 20 -3.78 0.81 10.84
CA LYS A 20 -2.53 0.33 11.44
C LYS A 20 -2.61 -1.18 11.67
N GLY A 21 -1.77 -1.93 10.98
CA GLY A 21 -1.51 -3.35 11.24
C GLY A 21 -0.26 -3.55 12.06
N SER A 22 0.13 -4.81 12.26
CA SER A 22 1.34 -5.14 13.01
C SER A 22 2.60 -4.69 12.28
N ASN A 23 2.63 -4.85 10.95
CA ASN A 23 3.77 -4.52 10.10
C ASN A 23 3.37 -3.77 8.84
N THR A 24 2.10 -3.37 8.73
CA THR A 24 1.56 -2.65 7.60
C THR A 24 0.76 -1.47 8.09
N TYR A 25 0.65 -0.43 7.29
CA TYR A 25 -0.25 0.69 7.58
C TYR A 25 -0.61 1.41 6.30
N GLY A 26 -1.74 2.10 6.32
CA GLY A 26 -2.22 2.95 5.24
C GLY A 26 -2.43 4.36 5.75
N GLN A 27 -2.08 5.36 4.96
CA GLN A 27 -2.29 6.77 5.27
C GLN A 27 -2.47 7.62 4.02
N HIS A 28 -3.08 8.78 4.19
CA HIS A 28 -3.11 9.83 3.18
C HIS A 28 -1.92 10.77 3.38
N GLU A 29 -1.23 11.08 2.30
CA GLU A 29 -0.18 12.08 2.23
C GLU A 29 -0.80 13.46 1.89
N HIS A 30 -0.06 14.55 2.16
CA HIS A 30 -0.55 15.92 1.96
C HIS A 30 -0.93 16.27 0.51
N ASN A 31 -0.39 15.54 -0.47
CA ASN A 31 -0.64 15.74 -1.90
C ASN A 31 -1.87 14.96 -2.43
N GLY A 32 -2.72 14.42 -1.55
CA GLY A 32 -3.92 13.68 -1.93
C GLY A 32 -3.64 12.24 -2.39
N VAL A 33 -2.43 11.73 -2.13
CA VAL A 33 -2.06 10.35 -2.42
C VAL A 33 -2.31 9.48 -1.21
N TYR A 34 -3.02 8.36 -1.40
CA TYR A 34 -3.08 7.31 -0.39
C TYR A 34 -1.92 6.33 -0.61
N LYS A 35 -1.19 5.96 0.44
CA LYS A 35 -0.10 4.97 0.39
C LYS A 35 -0.29 3.90 1.46
N ALA A 36 -0.14 2.64 1.05
CA ALA A 36 -0.07 1.48 1.93
C ALA A 36 1.37 0.96 2.00
N TYR A 37 1.88 0.80 3.20
CA TYR A 37 3.28 0.48 3.46
C TYR A 37 3.45 -0.89 4.14
N SER A 38 4.66 -1.46 3.99
CA SER A 38 5.11 -2.62 4.76
C SER A 38 6.44 -2.32 5.44
N TYR A 39 6.50 -2.60 6.74
CA TYR A 39 7.67 -2.37 7.62
C TYR A 39 8.20 -0.93 7.51
N GLY A 40 7.41 0.02 8.02
CA GLY A 40 7.76 1.45 8.00
C GLY A 40 7.57 2.10 6.63
N SER A 41 8.06 3.33 6.50
CA SER A 41 7.88 4.17 5.29
C SER A 41 8.83 3.84 4.14
N HIS A 42 9.71 2.85 4.32
CA HIS A 42 10.78 2.56 3.38
C HIS A 42 10.28 1.80 2.14
N PHE A 43 9.15 1.08 2.26
CA PHE A 43 8.62 0.24 1.21
C PHE A 43 7.09 0.45 1.05
N PRO A 44 6.68 1.44 0.24
CA PRO A 44 5.30 1.56 -0.19
C PRO A 44 4.96 0.35 -1.08
N ILE A 45 3.84 -0.31 -0.82
CA ILE A 45 3.38 -1.49 -1.60
C ILE A 45 2.36 -1.07 -2.65
N TYR A 46 1.38 -0.26 -2.23
CA TYR A 46 0.33 0.26 -3.09
C TYR A 46 0.15 1.75 -2.86
N ALA A 47 -0.20 2.47 -3.91
CA ALA A 47 -0.59 3.86 -3.81
C ALA A 47 -1.81 4.13 -4.71
N PHE A 48 -2.67 5.04 -4.28
CA PHE A 48 -3.79 5.52 -5.06
C PHE A 48 -3.67 7.02 -5.24
N LYS A 49 -3.69 7.48 -6.48
CA LYS A 49 -3.60 8.88 -6.87
C LYS A 49 -4.46 9.11 -8.10
N GLU A 50 -5.33 10.13 -8.05
CA GLU A 50 -6.11 10.58 -9.21
C GLU A 50 -6.88 9.45 -9.93
N GLY A 51 -7.51 8.55 -9.16
CA GLY A 51 -8.29 7.44 -9.73
C GLY A 51 -7.47 6.23 -10.18
N ARG A 52 -6.14 6.24 -9.99
CA ARG A 52 -5.24 5.20 -10.47
C ARG A 52 -4.53 4.48 -9.34
N TRP A 53 -4.47 3.16 -9.46
CA TRP A 53 -3.69 2.31 -8.57
C TRP A 53 -2.27 2.13 -9.10
N TYR A 54 -1.30 2.33 -8.21
CA TYR A 54 0.11 2.08 -8.43
C TYR A 54 0.54 0.92 -7.54
N ARG A 55 1.41 0.05 -8.08
CA ARG A 55 1.93 -1.11 -7.38
C ARG A 55 3.45 -1.07 -7.41
N ASN A 56 4.07 -1.28 -6.25
CA ASN A 56 5.50 -1.47 -6.20
C ASN A 56 5.91 -2.79 -6.88
N THR A 57 6.79 -2.71 -7.87
CA THR A 57 7.30 -3.85 -8.63
C THR A 57 8.56 -4.48 -8.02
N ASP A 58 9.21 -3.78 -7.09
CA ASP A 58 10.40 -4.31 -6.42
C ASP A 58 10.05 -5.46 -5.47
N LYS A 59 11.04 -6.30 -5.22
CA LYS A 59 11.00 -7.32 -4.19
C LYS A 59 12.04 -6.98 -3.13
N TYR A 60 11.62 -6.95 -1.87
CA TYR A 60 12.51 -6.71 -0.75
C TYR A 60 12.70 -7.97 0.10
N SER A 61 11.60 -8.64 0.49
CA SER A 61 11.66 -9.88 1.26
C SER A 61 10.43 -10.78 1.03
N PRO A 62 10.46 -12.05 1.48
CA PRO A 62 9.28 -12.91 1.47
C PRO A 62 8.10 -12.30 2.25
N SER A 63 8.39 -11.57 3.34
CA SER A 63 7.35 -10.91 4.13
C SER A 63 6.69 -9.75 3.37
N THR A 64 7.45 -8.92 2.65
CA THR A 64 6.86 -7.84 1.83
C THR A 64 6.01 -8.42 0.70
N SER A 65 6.43 -9.54 0.12
CA SER A 65 5.68 -10.26 -0.90
C SER A 65 4.34 -10.79 -0.36
N LYS A 66 4.34 -11.33 0.87
CA LYS A 66 3.11 -11.73 1.58
C LYS A 66 2.20 -10.53 1.84
N HIS A 67 2.74 -9.42 2.34
CA HIS A 67 1.96 -8.21 2.58
C HIS A 67 1.35 -7.66 1.29
N GLN A 68 2.08 -7.73 0.17
CA GLN A 68 1.54 -7.35 -1.14
C GLN A 68 0.32 -8.19 -1.53
N GLY A 69 0.32 -9.50 -1.24
CA GLY A 69 -0.87 -10.33 -1.42
C GLY A 69 -2.03 -9.93 -0.50
N GLN A 70 -1.75 -9.67 0.78
CA GLN A 70 -2.77 -9.33 1.79
C GLN A 70 -3.39 -7.94 1.60
N LEU A 71 -2.62 -7.01 1.06
CA LEU A 71 -3.01 -5.61 0.86
C LEU A 71 -3.48 -5.33 -0.57
N LYS A 72 -3.54 -6.33 -1.44
CA LYS A 72 -3.91 -6.14 -2.84
C LYS A 72 -5.36 -5.60 -2.94
N PRO A 73 -5.58 -4.39 -3.47
CA PRO A 73 -6.93 -3.89 -3.70
C PRO A 73 -7.57 -4.62 -4.89
N PHE A 74 -8.90 -4.61 -4.95
CA PHE A 74 -9.67 -5.18 -6.06
C PHE A 74 -9.70 -4.21 -7.26
N ALA A 75 -8.53 -3.94 -7.84
CA ALA A 75 -8.39 -3.15 -9.05
C ALA A 75 -8.10 -4.05 -10.26
N SER A 76 -8.68 -3.71 -11.41
CA SER A 76 -8.44 -4.41 -12.68
C SER A 76 -7.04 -4.17 -13.23
N GLU A 77 -6.48 -2.98 -12.97
CA GLU A 77 -5.21 -2.54 -13.52
C GLU A 77 -4.34 -1.86 -12.45
N PHE A 78 -3.03 -1.99 -12.62
CA PHE A 78 -2.03 -1.35 -11.77
C PHE A 78 -0.93 -0.76 -12.64
N ILE A 79 -0.54 0.48 -12.36
CA ILE A 79 0.67 1.08 -12.91
C ILE A 79 1.85 0.61 -12.03
N GLY A 80 2.77 -0.14 -12.62
CA GLY A 80 3.97 -0.59 -11.93
C GLY A 80 4.97 0.55 -11.76
N LEU A 81 5.47 0.74 -10.53
CA LEU A 81 6.60 1.62 -10.23
C LEU A 81 7.59 0.90 -9.33
N ASP A 82 8.86 1.28 -9.42
CA ASP A 82 9.86 0.87 -8.43
C ASP A 82 9.64 1.62 -7.09
N THR A 83 10.42 1.25 -6.08
CA THR A 83 10.29 1.83 -4.74
C THR A 83 10.56 3.34 -4.74
N ALA A 84 11.46 3.83 -5.59
CA ALA A 84 11.77 5.24 -5.72
C ALA A 84 10.59 6.02 -6.32
N GLY A 85 10.01 5.51 -7.41
CA GLY A 85 8.83 6.06 -8.06
C GLY A 85 7.62 6.07 -7.13
N MET A 86 7.40 4.99 -6.37
CA MET A 86 6.32 4.92 -5.37
C MET A 86 6.47 5.98 -4.27
N LYS A 87 7.71 6.29 -3.86
CA LYS A 87 7.98 7.35 -2.87
C LYS A 87 7.73 8.74 -3.45
N ALA A 88 8.07 8.95 -4.72
CA ALA A 88 7.93 10.23 -5.40
C ALA A 88 6.49 10.63 -5.76
N LEU A 89 5.53 9.68 -5.71
CA LEU A 89 4.10 9.94 -5.94
C LEU A 89 3.51 10.98 -4.98
#